data_AF-A0A318ZIE4-F1
#
_entry.id   AF-A0A318ZIE4-F1
#
_cell.length_a   1.000
_cell.length_b   1.000
_cell.length_c   1.000
_cell.angle_alpha   90.00
_cell.angle_beta   90.00
_cell.angle_gamma   90.00
#
_symmetry.space_group_name_H-M   'P 1'
#
loop_
_entity.id
_entity.type
_entity.pdbx_description
1 polymer ?
#
loop_
_entity_poly.entity_id
_entity_poly.type
_entity_poly.pdbx_seq_one_letter_code
_entity_poly.pdbx_strand_id
1 'polypeptide(L)'
;MVYRGRPSKSCRDCRRRDIKCDKKTEGCSQCSRAGLVCPGYRNPKELIIFNESDATIERVSGRRPVPISSSPNPLSTRLLPTVMQRAKGLYVSQYVRELPATSIFSFMQIFYPPIVHPIPLLETVTRAIFMANFSFSHGCHVALYQARAMYGSALKMTRKAIQLPEEAMLDRTVFAVILMCVFERLANFGNDALVNPHSHLSGACELMSLRGNTQFANRHSPIMLLHLTEIVVLDCLAREVDAPLQFLALRRMAAENGVDTSALKWRFWDIMLRYVQLESSLRLGLCSEAMLRANQLDAELEDLACGLPSFVSRRKSPAPLNHSSIGPVIYPDSLSLMRWNNIRVVRLILAKIIREQFAQIISSSSDHASTAHWLCESNRRAVDLAADI
;
A
#
# COMPACT_ATOMS: atom_id res chain seq x y z
N MET A 1 -9.93 -22.04 21.57
CA MET A 1 -10.07 -23.42 21.04
C MET A 1 -11.54 -23.71 20.84
N VAL A 2 -12.00 -23.87 19.59
CA VAL A 2 -13.39 -24.25 19.31
C VAL A 2 -13.48 -25.77 19.40
N TYR A 3 -14.08 -26.27 20.49
CA TYR A 3 -14.19 -27.70 20.74
C TYR A 3 -15.01 -28.36 19.61
N ARG A 4 -14.36 -29.18 18.78
CA ARG A 4 -14.99 -29.95 17.68
C ARG A 4 -15.59 -31.29 18.16
N GLY A 5 -15.79 -31.44 19.47
CA GLY A 5 -16.37 -32.64 20.05
C GLY A 5 -17.90 -32.69 19.91
N ARG A 6 -18.45 -33.90 19.98
CA ARG A 6 -19.90 -34.12 19.94
C ARG A 6 -20.59 -33.34 21.08
N PRO A 7 -21.63 -32.53 20.79
CA PRO A 7 -22.33 -31.75 21.82
C PRO A 7 -22.84 -32.65 22.96
N SER A 8 -22.74 -32.14 24.19
CA SER A 8 -23.17 -32.88 25.39
C SER A 8 -24.66 -33.23 25.34
N LYS A 9 -24.98 -34.50 25.62
CA LYS A 9 -26.35 -35.04 25.68
C LYS A 9 -27.10 -34.69 26.98
N SER A 10 -26.47 -33.95 27.90
CA SER A 10 -27.10 -33.57 29.18
C SER A 10 -28.22 -32.55 28.96
N CYS A 11 -29.23 -32.52 29.84
CA CYS A 11 -30.29 -31.53 29.79
C CYS A 11 -29.72 -30.09 29.94
N ARG A 12 -30.50 -29.08 29.54
CA ARG A 12 -30.05 -27.68 29.51
C ARG A 12 -29.55 -27.20 30.87
N ASP A 13 -30.29 -27.47 31.95
CA ASP A 13 -29.96 -26.94 33.27
C ASP A 13 -28.76 -27.63 33.91
N CYS A 14 -28.60 -28.94 33.69
CA CYS A 14 -27.39 -29.63 34.13
C CYS A 14 -26.14 -29.13 33.39
N ARG A 15 -26.24 -28.80 32.09
CA ARG A 15 -25.12 -28.18 31.35
C ARG A 15 -24.81 -26.78 31.86
N ARG A 16 -25.84 -25.97 32.12
CA ARG A 16 -25.65 -24.60 32.63
C ARG A 16 -25.00 -24.58 34.01
N ARG A 17 -25.31 -25.57 34.84
CA ARG A 17 -24.76 -25.75 36.19
C ARG A 17 -23.45 -26.54 36.21
N ASP A 18 -22.98 -27.00 35.05
CA ASP A 18 -21.81 -27.86 34.85
C ASP A 18 -21.78 -29.11 35.76
N ILE A 19 -22.91 -29.83 35.81
CA ILE A 19 -23.06 -31.06 36.61
C ILE A 19 -23.41 -32.27 35.73
N LYS A 20 -23.08 -33.46 36.23
CA LYS A 20 -23.32 -34.73 35.52
C LYS A 20 -24.82 -35.10 35.53
N CYS A 21 -25.41 -35.16 34.33
CA CYS A 21 -26.80 -35.51 34.12
C CYS A 21 -26.98 -37.03 33.93
N ASP A 22 -27.99 -37.60 34.59
CA ASP A 22 -28.35 -39.02 34.57
C ASP A 22 -29.22 -39.43 33.36
N LYS A 23 -29.79 -38.45 32.65
CA LYS A 23 -30.45 -38.61 31.33
C LYS A 23 -31.71 -39.51 31.29
N LYS A 24 -32.46 -39.61 32.39
CA LYS A 24 -33.74 -40.35 32.44
C LYS A 24 -34.83 -39.73 31.53
N THR A 25 -35.63 -40.57 30.88
CA THR A 25 -36.61 -40.18 29.84
C THR A 25 -37.66 -39.20 30.34
N GLU A 26 -38.21 -39.41 31.53
CA GLU A 26 -39.27 -38.56 32.13
C GLU A 26 -38.73 -37.30 32.82
N GLY A 27 -37.41 -37.08 32.81
CA GLY A 27 -36.76 -35.94 33.46
C GLY A 27 -35.60 -36.35 34.38
N CYS A 28 -34.57 -35.51 34.43
CA CYS A 28 -33.33 -35.81 35.11
C CYS A 28 -33.47 -35.78 36.65
N SER A 29 -32.86 -36.71 37.37
CA SER A 29 -32.97 -36.75 38.84
C SER A 29 -32.33 -35.54 39.51
N GLN A 30 -31.31 -34.96 38.89
CA GLN A 30 -30.64 -33.74 39.39
C GLN A 30 -31.53 -32.50 39.33
N CYS A 31 -32.43 -32.47 38.34
CA CYS A 31 -33.40 -31.41 38.13
C CYS A 31 -34.48 -31.52 39.21
N SER A 32 -35.03 -32.73 39.39
CA SER A 32 -36.04 -33.03 40.40
C SER A 32 -35.57 -32.75 41.83
N ARG A 33 -34.35 -33.19 42.21
CA ARG A 33 -33.78 -32.90 43.53
C ARG A 33 -33.53 -31.41 43.78
N ALA A 34 -33.33 -30.64 42.72
CA ALA A 34 -33.17 -29.19 42.80
C ALA A 34 -34.51 -28.43 42.76
N GLY A 35 -35.65 -29.14 42.76
CA GLY A 35 -36.98 -28.52 42.63
C GLY A 35 -37.26 -27.92 41.24
N LEU A 36 -36.50 -28.31 40.22
CA LEU A 36 -36.62 -27.78 38.86
C LEU A 36 -37.31 -28.79 37.94
N VAL A 37 -38.21 -28.29 37.09
CA VAL A 37 -38.81 -29.08 36.00
C VAL A 37 -37.76 -29.30 34.91
N CYS A 38 -37.46 -30.56 34.58
CA CYS A 38 -36.45 -30.88 33.58
C CYS A 38 -36.94 -30.48 32.18
N PRO A 39 -36.23 -29.62 31.43
CA PRO A 39 -36.66 -29.17 30.10
C PRO A 39 -36.42 -30.23 29.00
N GLY A 40 -36.10 -31.46 29.38
CA GLY A 40 -35.76 -32.54 28.46
C GLY A 40 -34.34 -32.46 27.88
N TYR A 41 -34.08 -33.32 26.89
CA TYR A 41 -32.78 -33.46 26.23
C TYR A 41 -32.87 -32.98 24.79
N ARG A 42 -31.79 -32.36 24.30
CA ARG A 42 -31.73 -31.85 22.94
C ARG A 42 -31.64 -32.99 21.93
N ASN A 43 -32.37 -32.89 20.82
CA ASN A 43 -32.26 -33.85 19.73
C ASN A 43 -30.91 -33.67 19.02
N PRO A 44 -30.05 -34.70 18.93
CA PRO A 44 -28.75 -34.60 18.26
C PRO A 44 -28.83 -34.22 16.78
N LYS A 45 -29.98 -34.40 16.12
CA LYS A 45 -30.18 -34.10 14.69
C LYS A 45 -30.38 -32.61 14.40
N GLU A 46 -30.78 -31.80 15.39
CA GLU A 46 -30.95 -30.34 15.24
C GLU A 46 -29.61 -29.56 15.28
N LEU A 47 -28.49 -30.26 15.52
CA LEU A 47 -27.16 -29.67 15.66
C LEU A 47 -26.25 -29.92 14.46
N ILE A 48 -26.78 -30.48 13.38
CA ILE A 48 -26.01 -30.66 12.15
C ILE A 48 -26.13 -29.36 11.36
N ILE A 49 -25.10 -28.52 11.43
CA ILE A 49 -24.94 -27.43 10.47
C ILE A 49 -24.57 -28.10 9.14
N PHE A 50 -25.53 -28.19 8.22
CA PHE A 50 -25.28 -28.67 6.88
C PHE A 50 -24.68 -27.54 6.02
N ASN A 51 -23.77 -27.89 5.10
CA ASN A 51 -23.25 -26.96 4.13
C ASN A 51 -24.34 -26.65 3.09
N GLU A 52 -25.06 -25.54 3.27
CA GLU A 52 -26.13 -25.10 2.36
C GLU A 52 -25.64 -24.36 1.11
N SER A 53 -24.36 -24.43 0.77
CA SER A 53 -23.81 -23.72 -0.40
C SER A 53 -24.55 -24.12 -1.68
N ASP A 54 -24.78 -25.42 -1.90
CA ASP A 54 -25.43 -25.92 -3.12
C ASP A 54 -26.92 -25.60 -3.18
N ALA A 55 -27.63 -25.72 -2.06
CA ALA A 55 -29.04 -25.33 -1.95
C ALA A 55 -29.24 -23.81 -2.13
N THR A 56 -28.25 -23.00 -1.73
CA THR A 56 -28.24 -21.56 -1.97
C THR A 56 -27.96 -21.24 -3.44
N ILE A 57 -27.03 -21.96 -4.08
CA ILE A 57 -26.74 -21.84 -5.50
C ILE A 57 -27.96 -22.21 -6.34
N GLU A 58 -28.69 -23.29 -6.01
CA GLU A 58 -29.93 -23.67 -6.69
C GLU A 58 -31.04 -22.63 -6.49
N ARG A 59 -31.23 -22.08 -5.28
CA ARG A 59 -32.23 -21.02 -5.05
C ARG A 59 -31.94 -19.74 -5.80
N VAL A 60 -30.66 -19.39 -5.97
CA VAL A 60 -30.25 -18.21 -6.75
C VAL A 60 -30.38 -18.48 -8.25
N SER A 61 -30.01 -19.67 -8.70
CA SER A 61 -30.07 -20.07 -10.12
C SER A 61 -31.51 -20.31 -10.60
N GLY A 62 -32.41 -20.74 -9.71
CA GLY A 62 -33.84 -20.96 -9.98
C GLY A 62 -34.71 -19.71 -9.86
N ARG A 63 -34.19 -18.59 -9.34
CA ARG A 63 -34.87 -17.29 -9.41
C ARG A 63 -34.78 -16.78 -10.85
N ARG A 64 -35.84 -17.01 -11.64
CA ARG A 64 -36.11 -16.16 -12.80
C ARG A 64 -36.13 -14.71 -12.31
N PRO A 65 -35.46 -13.76 -13.00
CA PRO A 65 -35.58 -12.36 -12.64
C PRO A 65 -37.07 -12.02 -12.67
N VAL A 66 -37.62 -11.62 -11.51
CA VAL A 66 -38.93 -10.99 -11.49
C VAL A 66 -38.83 -9.82 -12.47
N PRO A 67 -39.71 -9.72 -13.49
CA PRO A 67 -39.75 -8.53 -14.30
C PRO A 67 -40.05 -7.41 -13.31
N ILE A 68 -39.06 -6.55 -13.07
CA ILE A 68 -39.29 -5.30 -12.38
C ILE A 68 -40.26 -4.57 -13.29
N SER A 69 -41.54 -4.55 -12.91
CA SER A 69 -42.54 -3.68 -13.50
C SER A 69 -42.01 -2.27 -13.31
N SER A 70 -41.33 -1.77 -14.34
CA SER A 70 -40.93 -0.38 -14.45
C SER A 70 -42.18 0.40 -14.80
N SER A 71 -43.04 0.64 -13.80
CA SER A 71 -43.84 1.85 -13.84
C SER A 71 -42.86 3.03 -13.81
N PRO A 72 -42.92 3.96 -14.77
CA PRO A 72 -42.06 5.12 -14.75
C PRO A 72 -42.58 6.01 -13.63
N ASN A 73 -42.03 5.83 -12.42
CA ASN A 73 -42.24 6.77 -11.35
C ASN A 73 -41.30 7.96 -11.63
N PRO A 74 -41.81 9.14 -12.04
CA PRO A 74 -40.98 10.25 -12.53
C PRO A 74 -40.07 10.88 -11.45
N LEU A 75 -40.11 10.36 -10.23
CA LEU A 75 -39.31 10.79 -9.08
C LEU A 75 -38.44 9.67 -8.48
N SER A 76 -38.21 8.56 -9.21
CA SER A 76 -37.27 7.54 -8.75
C SER A 76 -35.84 8.07 -8.80
N THR A 77 -35.31 8.45 -7.63
CA THR A 77 -33.97 8.97 -7.36
C THR A 77 -32.85 7.94 -7.57
N ARG A 78 -32.84 7.24 -8.71
CA ARG A 78 -31.69 6.43 -9.16
C ARG A 78 -30.58 7.27 -9.83
N LEU A 79 -30.47 8.54 -9.44
CA LEU A 79 -29.44 9.47 -9.93
C LEU A 79 -28.15 9.42 -9.09
N LEU A 80 -28.12 8.64 -8.00
CA LEU A 80 -26.92 8.51 -7.18
C LEU A 80 -25.90 7.58 -7.85
N PRO A 81 -24.65 8.04 -8.07
CA PRO A 81 -23.62 7.22 -8.67
C PRO A 81 -23.31 5.99 -7.80
N THR A 82 -23.12 4.83 -8.45
CA THR A 82 -22.70 3.60 -7.78
C THR A 82 -21.39 3.79 -7.01
N VAL A 83 -21.09 2.91 -6.04
CA VAL A 83 -19.80 2.94 -5.32
C VAL A 83 -18.63 2.88 -6.32
N MET A 84 -18.72 2.05 -7.37
CA MET A 84 -17.73 1.98 -8.43
C MET A 84 -17.58 3.30 -9.20
N GLN A 85 -18.68 3.96 -9.56
CA GLN A 85 -18.63 5.24 -10.26
C GLN A 85 -18.05 6.35 -9.38
N ARG A 86 -18.38 6.37 -8.08
CA ARG A 86 -17.78 7.30 -7.10
C ARG A 86 -16.29 7.02 -6.91
N ALA A 87 -15.92 5.75 -6.73
CA ALA A 87 -14.53 5.32 -6.58
C ALA A 87 -13.69 5.71 -7.81
N LYS A 88 -14.21 5.42 -9.01
CA LYS A 88 -13.60 5.85 -10.28
C LYS A 88 -13.50 7.37 -10.38
N GLY A 89 -14.58 8.08 -10.09
CA GLY A 89 -14.63 9.54 -10.17
C GLY A 89 -13.63 10.22 -9.24
N LEU A 90 -13.58 9.76 -7.98
CA LEU A 90 -12.64 10.22 -6.96
C LEU A 90 -11.19 9.93 -7.35
N TYR A 91 -10.92 8.71 -7.83
CA TYR A 91 -9.59 8.35 -8.29
C TYR A 91 -9.16 9.22 -9.49
N VAL A 92 -10.06 9.41 -10.47
CA VAL A 92 -9.78 10.25 -11.64
C VAL A 92 -9.57 11.71 -11.24
N SER A 93 -10.36 12.27 -10.32
CA SER A 93 -10.14 13.65 -9.86
C SER A 93 -8.80 13.79 -9.14
N GLN A 94 -8.48 12.86 -8.23
CA GLN A 94 -7.27 12.94 -7.40
C GLN A 94 -5.98 12.63 -8.15
N TYR A 95 -6.02 11.69 -9.11
CA TYR A 95 -4.81 11.14 -9.72
C TYR A 95 -4.73 11.31 -11.24
N VAL A 96 -5.81 11.70 -11.92
CA VAL A 96 -5.87 11.85 -13.39
C VAL A 96 -6.07 13.30 -13.83
N ARG A 97 -6.95 14.08 -13.17
CA ARG A 97 -7.36 15.41 -13.65
C ARG A 97 -6.63 16.60 -13.02
N GLU A 98 -6.31 16.58 -11.72
CA GLU A 98 -5.88 17.82 -11.06
C GLU A 98 -4.37 17.99 -10.84
N LEU A 99 -3.50 16.98 -10.98
CA LEU A 99 -2.06 17.19 -10.81
C LEU A 99 -1.20 16.20 -11.63
N PRO A 100 -0.03 16.62 -12.16
CA PRO A 100 0.87 15.72 -12.88
C PRO A 100 1.60 14.77 -11.91
N ALA A 101 1.29 13.48 -12.06
CA ALA A 101 2.29 12.43 -12.22
C ALA A 101 3.34 12.16 -11.10
N THR A 102 2.99 12.16 -9.81
CA THR A 102 3.97 11.75 -8.76
C THR A 102 3.51 10.74 -7.73
N SER A 103 2.22 10.41 -7.66
CA SER A 103 1.76 9.28 -6.85
C SER A 103 1.95 7.96 -7.61
N ILE A 104 2.09 6.84 -6.90
CA ILE A 104 1.82 5.48 -7.41
C ILE A 104 0.47 5.38 -8.17
N PHE A 105 -0.42 6.36 -8.11
CA PHE A 105 -1.72 6.29 -8.77
C PHE A 105 -1.80 7.10 -10.07
N SER A 106 -0.88 8.04 -10.28
CA SER A 106 -0.95 8.98 -11.41
C SER A 106 -0.67 8.35 -12.77
N PHE A 107 -0.12 7.15 -12.78
CA PHE A 107 0.34 6.48 -13.97
C PHE A 107 -0.77 5.73 -14.71
N MET A 108 -1.93 5.56 -14.07
CA MET A 108 -3.13 5.04 -14.72
C MET A 108 -3.65 5.96 -15.83
N GLN A 109 -3.21 7.23 -15.87
CA GLN A 109 -3.49 8.16 -16.97
C GLN A 109 -3.06 7.58 -18.33
N ILE A 110 -2.00 6.78 -18.38
CA ILE A 110 -1.44 6.18 -19.61
C ILE A 110 -2.43 5.20 -20.27
N PHE A 111 -3.25 4.54 -19.45
CA PHE A 111 -4.15 3.48 -19.90
C PHE A 111 -5.63 3.87 -19.74
N TYR A 112 -5.90 5.17 -19.63
CA TYR A 112 -7.23 5.72 -19.58
C TYR A 112 -7.54 6.52 -20.86
N PRO A 113 -8.67 6.26 -21.56
CA PRO A 113 -9.67 5.23 -21.26
C PRO A 113 -9.19 3.81 -21.61
N PRO A 114 -9.69 2.78 -20.91
CA PRO A 114 -9.30 1.39 -21.19
C PRO A 114 -9.74 0.97 -22.59
N ILE A 115 -8.82 0.39 -23.35
CA ILE A 115 -9.10 -0.25 -24.64
C ILE A 115 -9.67 -1.65 -24.36
N VAL A 116 -10.67 -2.07 -25.13
CA VAL A 116 -11.24 -3.42 -25.03
C VAL A 116 -10.19 -4.43 -25.53
N HIS A 117 -9.79 -5.34 -24.65
CA HIS A 117 -8.81 -6.38 -24.95
C HIS A 117 -9.40 -7.78 -24.74
N PRO A 118 -8.88 -8.82 -25.43
CA PRO A 118 -9.32 -10.20 -25.23
C PRO A 118 -9.22 -10.66 -23.78
N ILE A 119 -8.18 -10.20 -23.08
CA ILE A 119 -7.99 -10.39 -21.65
C ILE A 119 -8.11 -9.01 -20.97
N PRO A 120 -9.26 -8.66 -20.34
CA PRO A 120 -9.45 -7.37 -19.67
C PRO A 120 -8.72 -7.27 -18.31
N LEU A 121 -7.48 -7.78 -18.25
CA LEU A 121 -6.69 -7.90 -17.02
C LEU A 121 -6.44 -6.52 -16.41
N LEU A 122 -5.91 -5.60 -17.22
CA LEU A 122 -5.58 -4.27 -16.77
C LEU A 122 -6.80 -3.50 -16.27
N GLU A 123 -7.92 -3.56 -17.00
CA GLU A 123 -9.17 -2.94 -16.58
C GLU A 123 -9.65 -3.51 -15.23
N THR A 124 -9.57 -4.83 -15.06
CA THR A 124 -10.01 -5.52 -13.85
C THR A 124 -9.18 -5.09 -12.63
N VAL A 125 -7.85 -5.05 -12.75
CA VAL A 125 -6.96 -4.58 -11.66
C VAL A 125 -7.17 -3.10 -11.37
N THR A 126 -7.34 -2.29 -12.41
CA THR A 126 -7.60 -0.85 -12.28
C THR A 126 -8.85 -0.58 -11.46
N ARG A 127 -9.95 -1.29 -11.76
CA ARG A 127 -11.20 -1.22 -10.98
C ARG A 127 -11.02 -1.69 -9.54
N ALA A 128 -10.21 -2.74 -9.32
CA ALA A 128 -9.88 -3.20 -7.98
C ALA A 128 -9.19 -2.10 -7.16
N ILE A 129 -8.25 -1.38 -7.75
CA ILE A 129 -7.54 -0.28 -7.10
C ILE A 129 -8.47 0.89 -6.80
N PHE A 130 -9.37 1.26 -7.71
CA PHE A 130 -10.36 2.31 -7.44
C PHE A 130 -11.15 1.99 -6.17
N MET A 131 -11.65 0.77 -6.07
CA MET A 131 -12.45 0.32 -4.93
C MET A 131 -11.63 0.18 -3.64
N ALA A 132 -10.39 -0.31 -3.73
CA ALA A 132 -9.49 -0.42 -2.59
C ALA A 132 -9.12 0.98 -2.05
N ASN A 133 -8.75 1.91 -2.93
CA ASN A 133 -8.45 3.29 -2.57
C ASN A 133 -9.69 3.99 -1.98
N PHE A 134 -10.86 3.80 -2.57
CA PHE A 134 -12.11 4.35 -2.02
C PHE A 134 -12.39 3.81 -0.61
N SER A 135 -12.19 2.52 -0.39
CA SER A 135 -12.30 1.92 0.95
C SER A 135 -11.28 2.49 1.92
N PHE A 136 -10.03 2.66 1.48
CA PHE A 136 -8.96 3.22 2.29
C PHE A 136 -9.28 4.66 2.73
N SER A 137 -9.70 5.52 1.81
CA SER A 137 -9.98 6.92 2.11
C SER A 137 -11.30 7.14 2.87
N HIS A 138 -12.30 6.27 2.72
CA HIS A 138 -13.67 6.48 3.26
C HIS A 138 -14.16 5.40 4.22
N GLY A 139 -13.33 4.41 4.58
CA GLY A 139 -13.71 3.32 5.48
C GLY A 139 -14.78 2.36 4.91
N CYS A 140 -14.98 2.31 3.59
CA CYS A 140 -16.05 1.52 2.98
C CYS A 140 -15.67 0.03 2.79
N HIS A 141 -15.88 -0.80 3.82
CA HIS A 141 -15.51 -2.22 3.78
C HIS A 141 -16.16 -3.04 2.63
N VAL A 142 -17.39 -2.68 2.20
CA VAL A 142 -18.04 -3.31 1.03
C VAL A 142 -17.24 -3.06 -0.24
N ALA A 143 -16.65 -1.87 -0.38
CA ALA A 143 -15.79 -1.56 -1.51
C ALA A 143 -14.53 -2.44 -1.50
N LEU A 144 -13.89 -2.64 -0.34
CA LEU A 144 -12.74 -3.53 -0.20
C LEU A 144 -13.08 -4.99 -0.54
N TYR A 145 -14.25 -5.48 -0.13
CA TYR A 145 -14.72 -6.82 -0.50
C TYR A 145 -14.81 -6.98 -2.03
N GLN A 146 -15.45 -6.02 -2.70
CA GLN A 146 -15.55 -6.01 -4.17
C GLN A 146 -14.17 -5.87 -4.82
N ALA A 147 -13.28 -5.07 -4.24
CA ALA A 147 -11.90 -4.90 -4.66
C ALA A 147 -11.14 -6.25 -4.66
N ARG A 148 -11.24 -7.00 -3.55
CA ARG A 148 -10.63 -8.34 -3.41
C ARG A 148 -11.22 -9.37 -4.37
N ALA A 149 -12.52 -9.31 -4.65
CA ALA A 149 -13.14 -10.18 -5.65
C ALA A 149 -12.58 -9.91 -7.06
N MET A 150 -12.44 -8.63 -7.46
CA MET A 150 -11.82 -8.26 -8.74
C MET A 150 -10.34 -8.65 -8.78
N TYR A 151 -9.60 -8.47 -7.68
CA TYR A 151 -8.22 -8.93 -7.56
C TYR A 151 -8.09 -10.44 -7.78
N GLY A 152 -8.99 -11.23 -7.18
CA GLY A 152 -9.05 -12.68 -7.39
C GLY A 152 -9.29 -13.07 -8.86
N SER A 153 -10.15 -12.32 -9.57
CA SER A 153 -10.32 -12.48 -11.01
C SER A 153 -9.07 -12.11 -11.80
N ALA A 154 -8.42 -10.99 -11.43
CA ALA A 154 -7.18 -10.55 -12.06
C ALA A 154 -6.07 -11.60 -11.90
N LEU A 155 -5.92 -12.25 -10.74
CA LEU A 155 -4.95 -13.35 -10.55
C LEU A 155 -5.13 -14.48 -11.59
N LYS A 156 -6.37 -14.89 -11.84
CA LYS A 156 -6.67 -15.92 -12.86
C LYS A 156 -6.28 -15.45 -14.26
N MET A 157 -6.50 -14.17 -14.55
CA MET A 157 -6.19 -13.56 -15.86
C MET A 157 -4.68 -13.38 -16.04
N THR A 158 -3.97 -12.91 -15.02
CA THR A 158 -2.50 -12.80 -15.00
C THR A 158 -1.87 -14.16 -15.28
N ARG A 159 -2.34 -15.23 -14.62
CA ARG A 159 -1.83 -16.59 -14.86
C ARG A 159 -1.96 -17.01 -16.33
N LYS A 160 -3.09 -16.70 -16.98
CA LYS A 160 -3.28 -16.98 -18.40
C LYS A 160 -2.38 -16.13 -19.29
N ALA A 161 -2.27 -14.83 -18.98
CA ALA A 161 -1.47 -13.89 -19.77
C ALA A 161 0.02 -14.24 -19.74
N ILE A 162 0.59 -14.57 -18.58
CA ILE A 162 2.02 -14.89 -18.46
C ILE A 162 2.41 -16.27 -19.04
N GLN A 163 1.42 -17.14 -19.31
CA GLN A 163 1.66 -18.42 -19.98
C GLN A 163 1.83 -18.28 -21.51
N LEU A 164 1.42 -17.14 -22.07
CA LEU A 164 1.54 -16.84 -23.49
C LEU A 164 2.69 -15.84 -23.67
N PRO A 165 3.80 -16.20 -24.35
CA PRO A 165 4.96 -15.31 -24.49
C PRO A 165 4.61 -13.93 -25.06
N GLU A 166 3.72 -13.88 -26.06
CA GLU A 166 3.28 -12.62 -26.67
C GLU A 166 2.52 -11.72 -25.69
N GLU A 167 1.63 -12.27 -24.87
CA GLU A 167 0.88 -11.50 -23.88
C GLU A 167 1.74 -11.08 -22.69
N ALA A 168 2.68 -11.92 -22.26
CA ALA A 168 3.60 -11.63 -21.16
C ALA A 168 4.48 -10.39 -21.41
N MET A 169 4.81 -10.14 -22.68
CA MET A 169 5.71 -9.06 -23.11
C MET A 169 5.00 -7.71 -23.30
N LEU A 170 3.68 -7.66 -23.20
CA LEU A 170 2.90 -6.44 -23.43
C LEU A 170 2.95 -5.50 -22.22
N ASP A 171 3.02 -4.19 -22.52
CA ASP A 171 2.95 -3.13 -21.51
C ASP A 171 1.77 -3.33 -20.56
N ARG A 172 0.57 -3.64 -21.10
CA ARG A 172 -0.65 -3.86 -20.30
C ARG A 172 -0.51 -4.97 -19.26
N THR A 173 0.23 -6.02 -19.56
CA THR A 173 0.38 -7.20 -18.69
C THR A 173 1.35 -6.88 -17.57
N VAL A 174 2.55 -6.38 -17.91
CA VAL A 174 3.57 -5.97 -16.94
C VAL A 174 3.00 -4.92 -16.00
N PHE A 175 2.30 -3.94 -16.57
CA PHE A 175 1.68 -2.87 -15.81
C PHE A 175 0.56 -3.36 -14.89
N ALA A 176 -0.27 -4.31 -15.34
CA ALA A 176 -1.27 -4.93 -14.47
C ALA A 176 -0.60 -5.62 -13.26
N VAL A 177 0.54 -6.30 -13.46
CA VAL A 177 1.30 -6.91 -12.37
C VAL A 177 1.88 -5.86 -11.41
N ILE A 178 2.40 -4.74 -11.92
CA ILE A 178 2.84 -3.60 -11.08
C ILE A 178 1.66 -3.08 -10.25
N LEU A 179 0.49 -2.90 -10.85
CA LEU A 179 -0.72 -2.47 -10.14
C LEU A 179 -1.19 -3.50 -9.10
N MET A 180 -1.01 -4.80 -9.33
CA MET A 180 -1.29 -5.81 -8.32
C MET A 180 -0.40 -5.60 -7.07
N CYS A 181 0.87 -5.22 -7.22
CA CYS A 181 1.75 -4.88 -6.11
C CYS A 181 1.22 -3.70 -5.27
N VAL A 182 0.61 -2.73 -5.94
CA VAL A 182 0.00 -1.54 -5.32
C VAL A 182 -1.28 -1.93 -4.58
N PHE A 183 -2.11 -2.77 -5.20
CA PHE A 183 -3.34 -3.27 -4.59
C PHE A 183 -3.05 -3.98 -3.26
N GLU A 184 -2.03 -4.84 -3.23
CA GLU A 184 -1.67 -5.58 -2.01
C GLU A 184 -1.31 -4.66 -0.84
N ARG A 185 -0.57 -3.58 -1.11
CA ARG A 185 -0.23 -2.56 -0.11
C ARG A 185 -1.46 -1.80 0.38
N LEU A 186 -2.35 -1.40 -0.53
CA LEU A 186 -3.59 -0.69 -0.19
C LEU A 186 -4.57 -1.55 0.61
N ALA A 187 -4.79 -2.79 0.16
CA ALA A 187 -5.83 -3.67 0.68
C ALA A 187 -5.46 -4.32 2.03
N ASN A 188 -4.17 -4.27 2.40
CA ASN A 188 -3.63 -4.81 3.65
C ASN A 188 -3.10 -3.73 4.60
N PHE A 189 -3.35 -2.45 4.31
CA PHE A 189 -2.93 -1.36 5.19
C PHE A 189 -3.50 -1.55 6.61
N GLY A 190 -2.61 -1.56 7.62
CA GLY A 190 -2.96 -1.73 9.04
C GLY A 190 -3.06 -3.17 9.55
N ASN A 191 -2.82 -4.19 8.71
CA ASN A 191 -2.67 -5.58 9.18
C ASN A 191 -1.17 -5.91 9.34
N ASP A 192 -0.64 -5.77 10.55
CA ASP A 192 0.78 -5.96 10.93
C ASP A 192 1.32 -7.40 10.81
N ALA A 193 0.56 -8.33 10.24
CA ALA A 193 1.00 -9.72 10.10
C ALA A 193 1.82 -9.95 8.81
N LEU A 194 3.06 -9.47 8.82
CA LEU A 194 4.27 -10.17 8.33
C LEU A 194 4.38 -10.72 6.89
N VAL A 195 3.40 -10.56 6.00
CA VAL A 195 3.53 -11.02 4.61
C VAL A 195 2.83 -10.05 3.65
N ASN A 196 3.53 -8.99 3.26
CA ASN A 196 3.28 -8.44 1.92
C ASN A 196 3.84 -9.45 0.91
N PRO A 197 3.01 -10.08 0.07
CA PRO A 197 3.49 -11.04 -0.91
C PRO A 197 4.50 -10.36 -1.85
N HIS A 198 5.78 -10.71 -1.72
CA HIS A 198 6.84 -10.22 -2.61
C HIS A 198 6.73 -10.79 -4.03
N SER A 199 5.81 -11.73 -4.26
CA SER A 199 5.67 -12.46 -5.52
C SER A 199 5.31 -11.56 -6.70
N HIS A 200 4.42 -10.58 -6.54
CA HIS A 200 4.07 -9.68 -7.64
C HIS A 200 5.18 -8.70 -7.96
N LEU A 201 5.90 -8.21 -6.95
CA LEU A 201 7.04 -7.32 -7.14
C LEU A 201 8.19 -8.03 -7.86
N SER A 202 8.55 -9.22 -7.39
CA SER A 202 9.53 -10.08 -8.06
C SER A 202 9.09 -10.41 -9.49
N GLY A 203 7.84 -10.82 -9.69
CA GLY A 203 7.29 -11.10 -11.02
C GLY A 203 7.31 -9.89 -11.95
N ALA A 204 7.06 -8.68 -11.45
CA ALA A 204 7.17 -7.45 -12.24
C ALA A 204 8.62 -7.17 -12.66
N CYS A 205 9.59 -7.37 -11.76
CA CYS A 205 11.02 -7.28 -12.10
C CYS A 205 11.41 -8.31 -13.17
N GLU A 206 10.99 -9.56 -13.03
CA GLU A 206 11.28 -10.61 -14.02
C GLU A 206 10.67 -10.30 -15.39
N LEU A 207 9.40 -9.89 -15.43
CA LEU A 207 8.73 -9.53 -16.69
C LEU A 207 9.40 -8.33 -17.36
N MET A 208 9.84 -7.33 -16.60
CA MET A 208 10.60 -6.22 -17.17
C MET A 208 11.96 -6.68 -17.68
N SER A 209 12.67 -7.56 -16.96
CA SER A 209 13.96 -8.10 -17.40
C SER A 209 13.82 -8.95 -18.68
N LEU A 210 12.76 -9.77 -18.77
CA LEU A 210 12.47 -10.61 -19.94
C LEU A 210 12.31 -9.80 -21.23
N ARG A 211 11.83 -8.56 -21.12
CA ARG A 211 11.66 -7.65 -22.27
C ARG A 211 12.96 -7.13 -22.88
N GLY A 212 14.08 -7.28 -22.18
CA GLY A 212 15.39 -6.81 -22.65
C GLY A 212 15.45 -5.30 -22.86
N ASN A 213 16.44 -4.84 -23.63
CA ASN A 213 16.72 -3.41 -23.80
C ASN A 213 15.78 -2.71 -24.80
N THR A 214 15.22 -3.43 -25.77
CA THR A 214 14.35 -2.89 -26.82
C THR A 214 13.09 -2.22 -26.26
N GLN A 215 12.69 -2.57 -25.03
CA GLN A 215 11.57 -1.94 -24.34
C GLN A 215 11.73 -0.43 -24.14
N PHE A 216 12.97 0.07 -24.04
CA PHE A 216 13.23 1.48 -23.74
C PHE A 216 13.10 2.40 -24.97
N ALA A 217 12.92 1.83 -26.17
CA ALA A 217 12.47 2.60 -27.33
C ALA A 217 11.01 3.06 -27.20
N ASN A 218 10.22 2.44 -26.31
CA ASN A 218 8.83 2.80 -26.06
C ASN A 218 8.73 3.82 -24.90
N ARG A 219 7.97 4.90 -25.12
CA ARG A 219 7.73 5.95 -24.13
C ARG A 219 7.13 5.47 -22.79
N HIS A 220 6.45 4.32 -22.75
CA HIS A 220 5.80 3.83 -21.53
C HIS A 220 6.74 3.03 -20.62
N SER A 221 7.75 2.35 -21.17
CA SER A 221 8.63 1.47 -20.36
C SER A 221 9.43 2.24 -19.30
N PRO A 222 10.07 3.39 -19.60
CA PRO A 222 10.74 4.21 -18.59
C PRO A 222 9.82 4.62 -17.44
N ILE A 223 8.56 4.92 -17.74
CA ILE A 223 7.57 5.30 -16.74
C ILE A 223 7.23 4.11 -15.84
N MET A 224 6.97 2.93 -16.43
CA MET A 224 6.73 1.70 -15.65
C MET A 224 7.93 1.34 -14.78
N LEU A 225 9.16 1.49 -15.29
CA LEU A 225 10.37 1.27 -14.52
C LEU A 225 10.47 2.22 -13.33
N LEU A 226 10.14 3.50 -13.51
CA LEU A 226 10.17 4.48 -12.42
C LEU A 226 9.16 4.14 -11.32
N HIS A 227 7.98 3.62 -11.67
CA HIS A 227 7.00 3.14 -10.68
C HIS A 227 7.43 1.85 -10.00
N LEU A 228 8.01 0.92 -10.75
CA LEU A 228 8.62 -0.27 -10.18
C LEU A 228 9.73 0.12 -9.19
N THR A 229 10.53 1.15 -9.51
CA THR A 229 11.58 1.68 -8.62
C THR A 229 11.01 2.18 -7.30
N GLU A 230 9.94 2.98 -7.35
CA GLU A 230 9.23 3.46 -6.16
C GLU A 230 8.73 2.30 -5.28
N ILE A 231 8.12 1.27 -5.88
CA ILE A 231 7.62 0.11 -5.13
C ILE A 231 8.78 -0.72 -4.55
N VAL A 232 9.85 -0.94 -5.31
CA VAL A 232 11.04 -1.69 -4.86
C VAL A 232 11.70 -0.99 -3.68
N VAL A 233 11.90 0.32 -3.75
CA VAL A 233 12.51 1.08 -2.65
C VAL A 233 11.66 0.99 -1.39
N LEU A 234 10.34 1.21 -1.50
CA LEU A 234 9.43 1.09 -0.36
C LEU A 234 9.43 -0.32 0.24
N ASP A 235 9.52 -1.35 -0.60
CA ASP A 235 9.62 -2.75 -0.15
C ASP A 235 10.94 -3.02 0.59
N CYS A 236 12.06 -2.56 0.05
CA CYS A 236 13.39 -2.70 0.63
C CYS A 236 13.47 -2.03 2.00
N LEU A 237 12.93 -0.82 2.13
CA LEU A 237 12.86 -0.11 3.40
C LEU A 237 11.96 -0.83 4.41
N ALA A 238 10.77 -1.28 4.00
CA ALA A 238 9.83 -1.96 4.89
C ALA A 238 10.33 -3.33 5.38
N ARG A 239 11.13 -4.02 4.57
CA ARG A 239 11.68 -5.35 4.88
C ARG A 239 13.12 -5.31 5.37
N GLU A 240 13.73 -4.13 5.40
CA GLU A 240 15.12 -3.95 5.80
C GLU A 240 16.11 -4.80 4.96
N VAL A 241 15.92 -4.82 3.63
CA VAL A 241 16.78 -5.56 2.69
C VAL A 241 17.35 -4.65 1.61
N ASP A 242 18.43 -5.07 0.96
CA ASP A 242 18.99 -4.37 -0.19
C ASP A 242 18.16 -4.58 -1.46
N ALA A 243 18.27 -3.64 -2.40
CA ALA A 243 17.63 -3.72 -3.70
C ALA A 243 18.15 -4.94 -4.50
N PRO A 244 17.26 -5.75 -5.12
CA PRO A 244 17.68 -6.92 -5.89
C PRO A 244 18.63 -6.56 -7.04
N LEU A 245 19.71 -7.33 -7.20
CA LEU A 245 20.73 -7.09 -8.25
C LEU A 245 20.11 -7.07 -9.66
N GLN A 246 19.14 -7.94 -9.93
CA GLN A 246 18.40 -7.97 -11.19
C GLN A 246 17.66 -6.66 -11.48
N PHE A 247 17.12 -6.02 -10.44
CA PHE A 247 16.42 -4.74 -10.57
C PHE A 247 17.43 -3.61 -10.81
N LEU A 248 18.58 -3.62 -10.13
CA LEU A 248 19.66 -2.66 -10.38
C LEU A 248 20.21 -2.79 -11.81
N ALA A 249 20.32 -4.02 -12.34
CA ALA A 249 20.70 -4.25 -13.73
C ALA A 249 19.69 -3.64 -14.72
N LEU A 250 18.39 -3.76 -14.44
CA LEU A 250 17.33 -3.13 -15.25
C LEU A 250 17.43 -1.59 -15.25
N ARG A 251 17.75 -0.98 -14.09
CA ARG A 251 18.00 0.46 -13.97
C ARG A 251 19.19 0.93 -14.81
N ARG A 252 20.30 0.17 -14.77
CA ARG A 252 21.49 0.45 -15.60
C ARG A 252 21.17 0.33 -17.09
N MET A 253 20.49 -0.75 -17.48
CA MET A 253 20.07 -0.98 -18.86
C MET A 253 19.23 0.19 -19.39
N ALA A 254 18.31 0.74 -18.60
CA ALA A 254 17.54 1.92 -19.01
C ALA A 254 18.42 3.14 -19.28
N ALA A 255 19.37 3.44 -18.38
CA ALA A 255 20.30 4.56 -18.55
C ALA A 255 21.19 4.40 -19.80
N GLU A 256 21.69 3.18 -20.05
CA GLU A 256 22.52 2.86 -21.22
C GLU A 256 21.74 2.95 -22.54
N ASN A 257 20.40 2.83 -22.49
CA ASN A 257 19.53 2.87 -23.67
C ASN A 257 18.82 4.23 -23.84
N GLY A 258 19.43 5.31 -23.34
CA GLY A 258 19.01 6.69 -23.65
C GLY A 258 17.77 7.18 -22.92
N VAL A 259 17.37 6.52 -21.82
CA VAL A 259 16.31 7.04 -20.95
C VAL A 259 16.80 8.30 -20.23
N ASP A 260 15.98 9.35 -20.20
CA ASP A 260 16.31 10.59 -19.48
C ASP A 260 16.41 10.34 -17.97
N THR A 261 17.65 10.36 -17.46
CA THR A 261 17.95 10.23 -16.03
C THR A 261 18.04 11.57 -15.31
N SER A 262 17.93 12.69 -16.02
CA SER A 262 18.05 14.05 -15.45
C SER A 262 16.78 14.52 -14.75
N ALA A 263 15.63 13.91 -15.08
CA ALA A 263 14.34 14.21 -14.47
C ALA A 263 14.40 14.12 -12.93
N LEU A 264 13.84 15.11 -12.24
CA LEU A 264 13.85 15.22 -10.78
C LEU A 264 13.37 13.93 -10.08
N LYS A 265 12.31 13.30 -10.61
CA LYS A 265 11.78 12.05 -10.05
C LYS A 265 12.76 10.88 -10.20
N TRP A 266 13.50 10.81 -11.30
CA TRP A 266 14.52 9.78 -11.50
C TRP A 266 15.68 9.94 -10.52
N ARG A 267 16.20 11.18 -10.39
CA ARG A 267 17.27 11.53 -9.45
C ARG A 267 16.87 11.26 -8.00
N PHE A 268 15.65 11.63 -7.61
CA PHE A 268 15.13 11.34 -6.26
C PHE A 268 15.17 9.85 -5.93
N TRP A 269 14.66 9.00 -6.82
CA TRP A 269 14.64 7.56 -6.57
C TRP A 269 16.02 6.90 -6.65
N ASP A 270 16.96 7.50 -7.39
CA ASP A 270 18.36 7.08 -7.37
C ASP A 270 19.02 7.34 -6.00
N ILE A 271 18.79 8.52 -5.43
CA ILE A 271 19.21 8.86 -4.06
C ILE A 271 18.58 7.87 -3.07
N MET A 272 17.29 7.56 -3.22
CA MET A 272 16.61 6.62 -2.31
C MET A 272 17.14 5.18 -2.43
N LEU A 273 17.56 4.72 -3.60
CA LEU A 273 18.22 3.41 -3.75
C LEU A 273 19.57 3.38 -3.04
N ARG A 274 20.34 4.47 -3.08
CA ARG A 274 21.59 4.59 -2.31
C ARG A 274 21.35 4.75 -0.82
N TYR A 275 20.24 5.36 -0.42
CA TYR A 275 19.80 5.39 0.97
C TYR A 275 19.47 3.98 1.51
N VAL A 276 18.82 3.12 0.73
CA VAL A 276 18.62 1.69 1.10
C VAL A 276 19.96 0.99 1.37
N GLN A 277 20.97 1.23 0.54
CA GLN A 277 22.32 0.67 0.73
C GLN A 277 23.03 1.24 1.98
N LEU A 278 22.79 2.51 2.30
CA LEU A 278 23.28 3.15 3.52
C LEU A 278 22.70 2.47 4.77
N GLU A 279 21.39 2.23 4.80
CA GLU A 279 20.72 1.48 5.89
C GLU A 279 21.35 0.10 6.09
N SER A 280 21.66 -0.61 4.99
CA SER A 280 22.37 -1.88 5.04
C SER A 280 23.78 -1.75 5.64
N SER A 281 24.52 -0.70 5.26
CA SER A 281 25.87 -0.42 5.78
C SER A 281 25.85 -0.10 7.28
N LEU A 282 24.84 0.63 7.76
CA LEU A 282 24.63 0.95 9.17
C LEU A 282 24.40 -0.32 10.00
N ARG A 283 23.59 -1.28 9.49
CA ARG A 283 23.36 -2.57 10.16
C ARG A 283 24.63 -3.41 10.27
N LEU A 284 25.54 -3.31 9.29
CA LEU A 284 26.83 -4.00 9.31
C LEU A 284 27.89 -3.32 10.19
N GLY A 285 27.57 -2.17 10.82
CA GLY A 285 28.50 -1.46 11.70
C GLY A 285 29.60 -0.70 10.96
N LEU A 286 29.42 -0.36 9.68
CA LEU A 286 30.39 0.38 8.87
C LEU A 286 30.26 1.91 9.10
N CYS A 287 30.46 2.34 10.36
CA CYS A 287 30.11 3.69 10.84
C CYS A 287 30.75 4.85 10.07
N SER A 288 32.07 4.83 9.84
CA SER A 288 32.78 5.94 9.18
C SER A 288 32.36 6.11 7.71
N GLU A 289 32.16 5.01 6.98
CA GLU A 289 31.70 5.03 5.60
C GLU A 289 30.23 5.47 5.50
N ALA A 290 29.40 5.01 6.44
CA ALA A 290 27.99 5.39 6.50
C ALA A 290 27.82 6.91 6.71
N MET A 291 28.65 7.54 7.53
CA MET A 291 28.62 8.99 7.73
C MET A 291 28.96 9.79 6.47
N LEU A 292 30.01 9.38 5.75
CA LEU A 292 30.41 10.05 4.51
C LEU A 292 29.28 9.96 3.48
N ARG A 293 28.71 8.75 3.31
CA ARG A 293 27.58 8.50 2.41
C ARG A 293 26.33 9.30 2.82
N ALA A 294 26.02 9.37 4.11
CA ALA A 294 24.88 10.15 4.61
C ALA A 294 25.00 11.65 4.28
N ASN A 295 26.19 12.23 4.46
CA ASN A 295 26.44 13.63 4.10
C ASN A 295 26.36 13.87 2.59
N GLN A 296 26.86 12.94 1.77
CA GLN A 296 26.74 13.02 0.30
C GLN A 296 25.27 13.01 -0.14
N LEU A 297 24.46 12.09 0.41
CA LEU A 297 23.04 12.03 0.09
C LEU A 297 22.28 13.29 0.53
N ASP A 298 22.62 13.88 1.68
CA ASP A 298 22.01 15.14 2.14
C ASP A 298 22.31 16.30 1.18
N ALA A 299 23.56 16.43 0.74
CA ALA A 299 23.99 17.46 -0.20
C ALA A 299 23.31 17.31 -1.58
N GLU A 300 23.15 16.07 -2.06
CA GLU A 300 22.44 15.80 -3.31
C GLU A 300 20.94 16.09 -3.22
N LEU A 301 20.32 15.83 -2.07
CA LEU A 301 18.92 16.18 -1.81
C LEU A 301 18.72 17.70 -1.75
N GLU A 302 19.70 18.43 -1.23
CA GLU A 302 19.72 19.90 -1.25
C GLU A 302 19.82 20.45 -2.67
N ASP A 303 20.74 19.93 -3.48
CA ASP A 303 20.84 20.29 -4.91
C ASP A 303 19.53 19.96 -5.66
N LEU A 304 18.93 18.80 -5.37
CA LEU A 304 17.67 18.41 -5.99
C LEU A 304 16.52 19.35 -5.60
N ALA A 305 16.52 19.86 -4.37
CA ALA A 305 15.52 20.82 -3.89
C ALA A 305 15.61 22.17 -4.62
N CYS A 306 16.80 22.58 -5.08
CA CYS A 306 16.97 23.79 -5.90
C CYS A 306 16.22 23.72 -7.24
N GLY A 307 15.94 22.50 -7.73
CA GLY A 307 15.14 22.28 -8.94
C GLY A 307 13.62 22.31 -8.70
N LEU A 308 13.15 22.45 -7.45
CA LEU A 308 11.72 22.52 -7.14
C LEU A 308 11.18 23.95 -7.25
N PRO A 309 9.89 24.12 -7.60
CA PRO A 309 9.24 25.43 -7.55
C PRO A 309 9.37 26.07 -6.16
N SER A 310 9.71 27.36 -6.12
CA SER A 310 9.81 28.11 -4.88
C SER A 310 8.44 28.27 -4.19
N PHE A 311 8.45 28.35 -2.86
CA PHE A 311 7.27 28.65 -2.06
C PHE A 311 7.27 30.11 -1.62
N VAL A 312 6.08 30.67 -1.37
CA VAL A 312 5.94 32.01 -0.82
C VAL A 312 5.74 31.89 0.69
N SER A 313 6.74 32.30 1.46
CA SER A 313 6.55 32.52 2.90
C SER A 313 5.76 33.82 3.08
N ARG A 314 4.54 33.73 3.62
CA ARG A 314 3.76 34.94 3.92
C ARG A 314 4.35 35.58 5.18
N ARG A 315 5.30 36.52 5.03
CA ARG A 315 5.65 37.43 6.13
C ARG A 315 4.37 38.16 6.54
N LYS A 316 3.90 37.95 7.77
CA LYS A 316 2.92 38.87 8.36
C LYS A 316 3.61 40.23 8.49
N SER A 317 2.90 41.31 8.14
CA SER A 317 3.19 42.68 8.56
C SER A 317 3.59 42.71 10.05
N PRO A 318 4.40 43.70 10.51
CA PRO A 318 5.16 43.59 11.75
C PRO A 318 4.24 43.28 12.93
N ALA A 319 4.33 42.04 13.41
CA ALA A 319 3.72 41.60 14.66
C ALA A 319 4.73 41.80 15.79
N PRO A 320 4.28 42.14 17.01
CA PRO A 320 5.15 42.44 18.14
C PRO A 320 6.08 41.27 18.47
N LEU A 321 7.27 41.61 18.97
CA LEU A 321 8.50 40.81 19.12
C LEU A 321 8.43 39.48 19.92
N ASN A 322 7.26 38.95 20.25
CA ASN A 322 7.12 37.83 21.19
C ASN A 322 6.50 36.54 20.61
N HIS A 323 6.41 36.40 19.29
CA HIS A 323 6.07 35.11 18.66
C HIS A 323 7.08 34.75 17.56
N SER A 324 7.60 33.53 17.63
CA SER A 324 8.45 32.91 16.60
C SER A 324 7.76 33.03 15.24
N SER A 325 8.30 33.93 14.42
CA SER A 325 7.68 34.48 13.22
C SER A 325 7.96 33.63 12.00
N ILE A 326 7.40 32.42 11.92
CA ILE A 326 7.32 31.70 10.66
C ILE A 326 5.84 31.65 10.28
N GLY A 327 5.49 32.50 9.29
CA GLY A 327 4.15 32.50 8.71
C GLY A 327 3.89 31.20 7.94
N PRO A 328 2.62 30.86 7.67
CA PRO A 328 2.30 29.65 6.91
C PRO A 328 2.97 29.70 5.53
N VAL A 329 3.76 28.67 5.24
CA VAL A 329 4.40 28.48 3.94
C VAL A 329 3.34 28.07 2.92
N ILE A 330 3.19 28.86 1.84
CA ILE A 330 2.23 28.57 0.77
C ILE A 330 3.00 28.00 -0.42
N TYR A 331 2.72 26.74 -0.74
CA TYR A 331 3.21 26.08 -1.95
C TYR A 331 2.32 26.45 -3.14
N PRO A 332 2.89 26.52 -4.36
CA PRO A 332 2.12 26.85 -5.56
C PRO A 332 1.02 25.82 -5.84
N ASP A 333 1.24 24.56 -5.47
CA ASP A 333 0.34 23.44 -5.70
C ASP A 333 0.66 22.29 -4.72
N SER A 334 -0.25 21.32 -4.60
CA SER A 334 -0.09 20.19 -3.67
C SER A 334 1.02 19.22 -4.07
N LEU A 335 1.42 19.19 -5.33
CA LEU A 335 2.53 18.38 -5.82
C LEU A 335 3.87 18.97 -5.41
N SER A 336 4.02 20.29 -5.51
CA SER A 336 5.18 21.00 -5.01
C SER A 336 5.33 20.79 -3.50
N LEU A 337 4.24 20.91 -2.73
CA LEU A 337 4.22 20.57 -1.30
C LEU A 337 4.72 19.13 -1.05
N MET A 338 4.16 18.14 -1.75
CA MET A 338 4.54 16.74 -1.56
C MET A 338 6.01 16.47 -1.89
N ARG A 339 6.53 17.05 -2.99
CA ARG A 339 7.94 16.90 -3.39
C ARG A 339 8.89 17.51 -2.36
N TRP A 340 8.59 18.72 -1.90
CA TRP A 340 9.34 19.37 -0.83
C TRP A 340 9.32 18.52 0.44
N ASN A 341 8.16 18.02 0.85
CA ASN A 341 8.05 17.19 2.05
C ASN A 341 8.81 15.87 1.94
N ASN A 342 8.75 15.18 0.78
CA ASN A 342 9.51 13.95 0.57
C ASN A 342 11.02 14.17 0.72
N ILE A 343 11.56 15.24 0.12
CA ILE A 343 12.98 15.59 0.27
C ILE A 343 13.30 15.92 1.73
N ARG A 344 12.50 16.77 2.38
CA ARG A 344 12.73 17.19 3.77
C ARG A 344 12.74 16.02 4.74
N VAL A 345 11.77 15.10 4.64
CA VAL A 345 11.68 13.94 5.52
C VAL A 345 12.95 13.08 5.41
N VAL A 346 13.43 12.83 4.19
CA VAL A 346 14.66 12.04 3.98
C VAL A 346 15.88 12.78 4.55
N ARG A 347 16.01 14.10 4.31
CA ARG A 347 17.08 14.92 4.90
C ARG A 347 17.07 14.91 6.43
N LEU A 348 15.89 14.97 7.07
CA LEU A 348 15.74 14.85 8.52
C LEU A 348 16.20 13.48 9.05
N ILE A 349 15.87 12.40 8.32
CA ILE A 349 16.32 11.05 8.67
C ILE A 349 17.85 10.94 8.53
N LEU A 350 18.45 11.48 7.46
CA LEU A 350 19.90 11.52 7.28
C LEU A 350 20.58 12.34 8.38
N ALA A 351 20.03 13.49 8.74
CA ALA A 351 20.52 14.30 9.86
C ALA A 351 20.45 13.52 11.19
N LYS A 352 19.39 12.73 11.42
CA LYS A 352 19.33 11.83 12.57
C LYS A 352 20.46 10.79 12.55
N ILE A 353 20.67 10.11 11.42
CA ILE A 353 21.75 9.12 11.25
C ILE A 353 23.11 9.75 11.57
N ILE A 354 23.40 10.92 10.97
CA ILE A 354 24.66 11.64 11.18
C ILE A 354 24.90 11.90 12.67
N ARG A 355 23.89 12.39 13.40
CA ARG A 355 24.00 12.66 14.85
C ARG A 355 24.24 11.39 15.67
N GLU A 356 23.53 10.32 15.37
CA GLU A 356 23.68 9.04 16.08
C GLU A 356 25.09 8.47 15.90
N GLN A 357 25.66 8.57 14.69
CA GLN A 357 27.03 8.15 14.44
C GLN A 357 28.06 9.04 15.14
N PHE A 358 27.87 10.37 15.15
CA PHE A 358 28.76 11.27 15.90
C PHE A 358 28.72 11.01 17.42
N ALA A 359 27.56 10.69 17.98
CA ALA A 359 27.45 10.33 19.39
C ALA A 359 28.26 9.06 19.75
N GLN A 360 28.31 8.08 18.84
CA GLN A 360 29.14 6.87 18.99
C GLN A 360 30.65 7.16 18.84
N ILE A 361 31.03 8.15 18.03
CA ILE A 361 32.43 8.57 17.89
C ILE A 361 32.90 9.38 19.10
N ILE A 362 32.05 10.26 19.64
CA ILE A 362 32.38 11.06 20.83
C ILE A 362 32.61 10.16 22.05
N SER A 363 31.90 9.03 22.17
CA SER A 363 32.13 8.07 23.24
C SER A 363 33.42 7.25 23.07
N SER A 364 34.04 7.27 21.89
CA SER A 364 35.22 6.45 21.55
C SER A 364 36.49 7.25 21.19
N SER A 365 36.41 8.56 20.97
CA SER A 365 37.54 9.40 20.50
C SER A 365 37.80 10.61 21.41
N SER A 366 39.06 11.06 21.46
CA SER A 366 39.52 12.24 22.22
C SER A 366 39.43 13.57 21.46
N ASP A 367 39.03 13.58 20.18
CA ASP A 367 38.91 14.82 19.39
C ASP A 367 37.49 15.40 19.49
N HIS A 368 37.22 16.08 20.60
CA HIS A 368 35.89 16.58 20.97
C HIS A 368 35.49 17.90 20.28
N ALA A 369 36.45 18.68 19.77
CA ALA A 369 36.17 20.01 19.22
C ALA A 369 35.63 19.96 17.78
N SER A 370 36.22 19.11 16.93
CA SER A 370 35.78 18.92 15.54
C SER A 370 34.42 18.24 15.49
N THR A 371 34.21 17.22 16.33
CA THR A 371 32.95 16.47 16.47
C THR A 371 31.80 17.32 16.98
N ALA A 372 32.05 18.24 17.94
CA ALA A 372 31.04 19.17 18.45
C ALA A 372 30.51 20.14 17.38
N HIS A 373 31.38 20.65 16.49
CA HIS A 373 30.98 21.52 15.39
C HIS A 373 30.01 20.82 14.43
N TRP A 374 30.32 19.59 14.01
CA TRP A 374 29.47 18.82 13.11
C TRP A 374 28.10 18.46 13.73
N LEU A 375 28.08 18.15 15.02
CA LEU A 375 26.84 17.90 15.74
C LEU A 375 25.96 19.16 15.82
N CYS A 376 26.56 20.32 16.09
CA CYS A 376 25.87 21.60 16.09
C CYS A 376 25.27 21.92 14.73
N GLU A 377 26.06 21.76 13.66
CA GLU A 377 25.60 22.01 12.29
C GLU A 377 24.49 21.04 11.85
N SER A 378 24.58 19.76 12.22
CA SER A 378 23.52 18.80 11.96
C SER A 378 22.24 19.11 12.74
N ASN A 379 22.34 19.60 13.98
CA ASN A 379 21.18 20.02 14.78
C ASN A 379 20.53 21.27 14.19
N ARG A 380 21.34 22.27 13.80
CA ARG A 380 20.85 23.49 13.15
C ARG A 380 20.07 23.15 11.89
N ARG A 381 20.64 22.32 11.01
CA ARG A 381 19.95 21.83 9.80
C ARG A 381 18.63 21.12 10.11
N ALA A 382 18.60 20.25 11.12
CA ALA A 382 17.38 19.54 11.50
C ALA A 382 16.29 20.50 12.02
N VAL A 383 16.68 21.53 12.79
CA VAL A 383 15.77 22.59 13.26
C VAL A 383 15.24 23.40 12.07
N ASP A 384 16.11 23.81 11.16
CA ASP A 384 15.73 24.58 9.97
C ASP A 384 14.75 23.79 9.08
N LEU A 385 15.02 22.50 8.85
CA LEU A 385 14.14 21.61 8.07
C LEU A 385 12.78 21.37 8.76
N ALA A 386 12.74 21.35 10.08
CA ALA A 386 11.52 21.14 10.87
C ALA A 386 10.69 22.43 11.03
N ALA A 387 11.32 23.60 11.00
CA ALA A 387 10.68 24.90 11.14
C ALA A 387 9.76 25.26 9.95
N ASP A 388 9.95 24.57 8.82
CA ASP A 388 9.18 24.70 7.58
C ASP A 388 7.91 23.81 7.52
N ILE A 389 7.63 23.02 8.57
CA ILE A 389 6.48 22.11 8.72
C ILE A 389 5.40 22.78 9.57
#